data_AF-A0A7Z7LRS6-F1
#
_entry.id   AF-A0A7Z7LRS6-F1
#
_cell.length_a   1.000
_cell.length_b   1.000
_cell.length_c   1.000
_cell.angle_alpha   90.00
_cell.angle_beta   90.00
_cell.angle_gamma   90.00
#
_symmetry.space_group_name_H-M   'P 1'
#
loop_
_entity.id
_entity.type
_entity.pdbx_description
1 polymer ?
#
loop_
_entity_poly.entity_id
_entity_poly.type
_entity_poly.pdbx_seq_one_letter_code
_entity_poly.pdbx_strand_id
1 'polypeptide(L)'
;MLPTGRNFYSVDSRAVPTPAAYELGKKSAELLIARYVQDHGEWPTSFGLTAWGTSNMRTGGDDIAQALALIGVKPLWDMASRRVTGYEILPQAILGRPRVDVTLRISGFFRDAFPEQIALYDKAVRAVAALDEDEGDNPIAARVRAETARLMAEGLDDKAASRRAGYRVFGSKPGAYGAGLQALIDEKGWERRGDLAEAYLVWGGYAYGAGEDGKAERGLFEERLRTVQAVVQNQDNREHDLLDSDDYYQFEGGMTAAIEHVAGARPTVYHNDHSRPEKPVIRTLEEEIGRVVRARVVNPKWIDGVMRHGYKGAFEIAATVDYMFAFSATTGAVRDHHFEAVYQAFVLDERVRDFMAEKNPAALKEMSERLIEAIDRGLWTPRSNSAMFDLTRLAQGRADA
;
A
#
# COMPACT_ATOMS: atom_id res chain seq x y z
N MET A 1 14.11 -0.92 21.51
CA MET A 1 13.12 -1.99 21.72
C MET A 1 13.60 -3.11 22.65
N LEU A 2 14.88 -3.51 22.64
CA LEU A 2 15.40 -4.55 23.53
C LEU A 2 15.47 -4.11 25.02
N PRO A 3 15.39 -5.04 25.99
CA PRO A 3 15.10 -6.48 25.83
C PRO A 3 13.61 -6.78 25.57
N THR A 4 13.33 -8.00 25.10
CA THR A 4 11.96 -8.55 24.92
C THR A 4 11.35 -8.99 26.27
N GLY A 5 10.11 -9.50 26.26
CA GLY A 5 9.41 -9.96 27.48
C GLY A 5 8.81 -8.85 28.34
N ARG A 6 8.58 -7.67 27.75
CA ARG A 6 7.96 -6.51 28.41
C ARG A 6 6.57 -6.24 27.81
N ASN A 7 5.68 -5.65 28.62
CA ASN A 7 4.45 -5.04 28.09
C ASN A 7 4.84 -3.76 27.34
N PHE A 8 4.98 -3.86 26.03
CA PHE A 8 5.42 -2.74 25.21
C PHE A 8 4.34 -1.64 25.15
N TYR A 9 4.78 -0.40 25.00
CA TYR A 9 3.94 0.73 24.66
C TYR A 9 4.41 1.32 23.33
N SER A 10 3.57 2.12 22.68
CA SER A 10 3.88 2.74 21.41
C SER A 10 4.53 4.11 21.59
N VAL A 11 3.85 5.18 21.21
CA VAL A 11 4.35 6.56 21.17
C VAL A 11 3.26 7.53 21.62
N ASP A 12 3.62 8.73 22.08
CA ASP A 12 2.65 9.82 22.23
C ASP A 12 2.19 10.24 20.83
N SER A 13 0.94 9.93 20.47
CA SER A 13 0.39 10.21 19.13
C SER A 13 0.42 11.69 18.76
N ARG A 14 0.48 12.60 19.75
CA ARG A 14 0.59 14.05 19.55
C ARG A 14 2.00 14.51 19.17
N ALA A 15 3.01 13.65 19.32
CA ALA A 15 4.41 13.95 18.99
C ALA A 15 4.83 13.38 17.61
N VAL A 16 3.84 12.99 16.80
CA VAL A 16 4.04 12.35 15.50
C VAL A 16 3.33 13.18 14.41
N PRO A 17 3.97 13.47 13.26
CA PRO A 17 5.32 13.05 12.88
C PRO A 17 6.40 13.74 13.71
N THR A 18 7.47 13.02 14.04
CA THR A 18 8.66 13.57 14.71
C THR A 18 9.49 14.42 13.73
N PRO A 19 10.38 15.31 14.20
CA PRO A 19 11.28 16.04 13.32
C PRO A 19 12.14 15.12 12.44
N ALA A 20 12.63 14.00 12.98
CA ALA A 20 13.41 13.02 12.23
C ALA A 20 12.57 12.30 11.16
N ALA A 21 11.33 11.94 11.49
CA ALA A 21 10.40 11.37 10.53
C ALA A 21 10.04 12.37 9.43
N TYR A 22 9.95 13.66 9.74
CA TYR A 22 9.76 14.70 8.73
C TYR A 22 10.92 14.78 7.74
N GLU A 23 12.16 14.78 8.21
CA GLU A 23 13.33 14.78 7.32
C GLU A 23 13.39 13.52 6.42
N LEU A 24 13.04 12.35 6.97
CA LEU A 24 12.90 11.12 6.18
C LEU A 24 11.79 11.24 5.13
N GLY A 25 10.59 11.64 5.55
CA GLY A 25 9.42 11.80 4.67
C GLY A 25 9.67 12.83 3.56
N LYS A 26 10.32 13.95 3.90
CA LYS A 26 10.75 14.96 2.92
C LYS A 26 11.74 14.40 1.91
N LYS A 27 12.80 13.74 2.37
CA LYS A 27 13.79 13.11 1.48
C LYS A 27 13.16 12.05 0.58
N SER A 28 12.25 11.24 1.12
CA SER A 28 11.52 10.24 0.35
C SER A 28 10.60 10.88 -0.69
N ALA A 29 9.87 11.94 -0.34
CA ALA A 29 9.03 12.70 -1.27
C ALA A 29 9.85 13.30 -2.43
N GLU A 30 11.02 13.89 -2.14
CA GLU A 30 11.92 14.43 -3.16
C GLU A 30 12.43 13.34 -4.12
N LEU A 31 12.86 12.20 -3.58
CA LEU A 31 13.32 11.06 -4.39
C LEU A 31 12.18 10.46 -5.22
N LEU A 32 10.98 10.36 -4.65
CA LEU A 32 9.80 9.84 -5.34
C LEU A 32 9.41 10.72 -6.52
N ILE A 33 9.38 12.04 -6.32
CA ILE A 33 9.09 12.98 -7.39
C ILE A 33 10.18 12.93 -8.46
N ALA A 34 11.46 12.90 -8.07
CA ALA A 34 12.56 12.78 -9.02
C ALA A 34 12.45 11.48 -9.85
N ARG A 35 12.11 10.36 -9.21
CA ARG A 35 11.89 9.08 -9.88
C ARG A 35 10.70 9.17 -10.84
N TYR A 36 9.57 9.73 -10.40
CA TYR A 36 8.39 9.91 -11.26
C TYR A 36 8.72 10.74 -12.50
N VAL A 37 9.43 11.87 -12.35
CA VAL A 37 9.83 12.72 -13.49
C VAL A 37 10.78 11.98 -14.44
N GLN A 38 11.68 11.13 -13.92
CA GLN A 38 12.54 10.29 -14.77
C GLN A 38 11.75 9.26 -15.57
N ASP A 39 10.74 8.64 -14.95
CA ASP A 39 9.94 7.59 -15.58
C ASP A 39 8.89 8.15 -16.56
N HIS A 40 8.38 9.37 -16.32
CA HIS A 40 7.23 9.93 -17.06
C HIS A 40 7.51 11.23 -17.84
N GLY A 41 8.61 11.94 -17.54
CA GLY A 41 8.99 13.18 -18.22
C GLY A 41 8.17 14.42 -17.82
N GLU A 42 7.26 14.30 -16.85
CA GLU A 42 6.42 15.39 -16.35
C GLU A 42 6.32 15.37 -14.82
N TRP A 43 5.91 16.50 -14.23
CA TRP A 43 5.68 16.58 -12.79
C TRP A 43 4.42 15.80 -12.39
N PRO A 44 4.45 15.06 -11.27
CA PRO A 44 3.26 14.43 -10.75
C PRO A 44 2.28 15.48 -10.20
N THR A 45 1.00 15.28 -10.46
CA THR A 45 -0.10 16.11 -9.96
C THR A 45 -0.86 15.45 -8.82
N SER A 46 -0.89 14.11 -8.77
CA SER A 46 -1.71 13.38 -7.80
C SER A 46 -1.15 11.99 -7.48
N PHE A 47 -1.00 11.67 -6.19
CA PHE A 47 -0.61 10.35 -5.68
C PHE A 47 -1.66 9.77 -4.73
N GLY A 48 -1.77 8.45 -4.72
CA GLY A 48 -2.48 7.68 -3.69
C GLY A 48 -1.47 7.10 -2.73
N LEU A 49 -1.56 7.42 -1.44
CA LEU A 49 -0.60 6.98 -0.43
C LEU A 49 -1.32 6.23 0.69
N THR A 50 -0.78 5.08 1.07
CA THR A 50 -1.30 4.28 2.19
C THR A 50 -0.61 4.68 3.49
N ALA A 51 -1.36 4.82 4.59
CA ALA A 51 -0.80 5.10 5.91
C ALA A 51 -1.28 4.07 6.93
N TRP A 52 -0.33 3.38 7.57
CA TRP A 52 -0.61 2.35 8.57
C TRP A 52 -0.25 2.81 9.98
N GLY A 53 -1.03 2.37 10.97
CA GLY A 53 -0.76 2.73 12.36
C GLY A 53 0.55 2.10 12.87
N THR A 54 0.85 0.87 12.47
CA THR A 54 2.06 0.14 12.88
C THR A 54 3.33 0.77 12.32
N SER A 55 3.36 1.14 11.03
CA SER A 55 4.49 1.88 10.42
C SER A 55 4.71 3.22 11.15
N ASN A 56 3.65 4.00 11.33
CA ASN A 56 3.71 5.29 12.01
C ASN A 56 4.28 5.19 13.45
N MET A 57 3.93 4.12 14.18
CA MET A 57 4.50 3.87 15.52
C MET A 57 6.00 3.53 15.48
N ARG A 58 6.45 2.77 14.48
CA ARG A 58 7.86 2.34 14.34
C ARG A 58 8.77 3.49 13.90
N THR A 59 8.28 4.33 12.99
CA THR A 59 9.08 5.38 12.34
C THR A 59 8.95 6.75 13.00
N GLY A 60 7.95 6.90 13.87
CA GLY A 60 7.58 8.22 14.37
C GLY A 60 6.94 9.10 13.31
N GLY A 61 6.29 8.50 12.29
CA GLY A 61 5.32 9.17 11.42
C GLY A 61 5.77 9.47 9.99
N ASP A 62 6.59 8.61 9.40
CA ASP A 62 7.15 8.82 8.05
C ASP A 62 6.10 8.88 6.93
N ASP A 63 5.05 8.05 6.97
CA ASP A 63 3.96 8.08 5.97
C ASP A 63 3.26 9.45 5.90
N ILE A 64 2.85 9.98 7.07
CA ILE A 64 2.21 11.29 7.15
C ILE A 64 3.19 12.42 6.86
N ALA A 65 4.45 12.29 7.31
CA ALA A 65 5.50 13.23 6.96
C ALA A 65 5.73 13.31 5.45
N GLN A 66 5.75 12.18 4.75
CA GLN A 66 5.90 12.13 3.30
C GLN A 66 4.70 12.81 2.62
N ALA A 67 3.48 12.52 3.05
CA ALA A 67 2.27 13.16 2.53
C ALA A 67 2.30 14.69 2.74
N LEU A 68 2.69 15.17 3.92
CA LEU A 68 2.85 16.60 4.20
C LEU A 68 3.94 17.24 3.32
N ALA A 69 5.08 16.57 3.14
CA ALA A 69 6.15 17.07 2.28
C ALA A 69 5.73 17.14 0.80
N LEU A 70 4.95 16.17 0.30
CA LEU A 70 4.42 16.14 -1.07
C LEU A 70 3.53 17.36 -1.36
N ILE A 71 2.64 17.72 -0.43
CA ILE A 71 1.78 18.92 -0.54
C ILE A 71 2.52 20.24 -0.23
N GLY A 72 3.79 20.18 0.17
CA GLY A 72 4.62 21.35 0.47
C GLY A 72 4.34 21.96 1.84
N VAL A 73 4.12 21.12 2.85
CA VAL A 73 3.84 21.50 4.24
C VAL A 73 4.90 20.93 5.18
N LYS A 74 5.26 21.70 6.20
CA LYS A 74 6.16 21.30 7.28
C LYS A 74 5.44 21.39 8.64
N PRO A 75 5.41 20.31 9.44
CA PRO A 75 4.87 20.38 10.79
C PRO A 75 5.67 21.37 11.67
N LEU A 76 5.01 21.91 12.68
CA LEU A 76 5.65 22.71 13.74
C LEU A 76 5.61 21.93 15.05
N TRP A 77 6.69 22.01 15.80
CA TRP A 77 6.85 21.30 17.07
C TRP A 77 7.07 22.27 18.22
N ASP A 78 6.45 21.99 19.35
CA ASP A 78 6.83 22.61 20.62
C ASP A 78 8.18 22.06 21.08
N MET A 79 9.12 22.95 21.41
CA MET A 79 10.50 22.57 21.75
C MET A 79 10.59 21.75 23.05
N ALA A 80 9.68 21.97 24.00
CA ALA A 80 9.71 21.31 25.30
C ALA A 80 9.04 19.93 25.25
N SER A 81 7.80 19.87 24.76
CA SER A 81 6.98 18.66 24.73
C SER A 81 7.19 17.79 23.48
N ARG A 82 7.85 18.34 22.45
CA ARG A 82 7.98 17.74 21.10
C ARG A 82 6.65 17.44 20.41
N ARG A 83 5.53 17.93 20.95
CA ARG A 83 4.22 17.77 20.34
C ARG A 83 4.13 18.61 19.08
N VAL A 84 3.43 18.09 18.08
CA VAL A 84 3.05 18.83 16.90
C VAL A 84 2.02 19.87 17.32
N THR A 85 2.31 21.14 17.08
CA THR A 85 1.46 22.28 17.45
C THR A 85 0.75 22.92 16.27
N GLY A 86 1.18 22.60 15.05
CA GLY A 86 0.63 23.14 13.82
C GLY A 86 1.47 22.76 12.62
N TYR A 87 1.42 23.60 11.60
CA TYR A 87 2.18 23.45 10.37
C TYR A 87 2.48 24.82 9.75
N GLU A 88 3.53 24.88 8.94
CA GLU A 88 3.83 25.98 8.03
C GLU A 88 3.71 25.47 6.59
N ILE A 89 3.12 26.29 5.71
CA ILE A 89 3.09 25.99 4.28
C ILE A 89 4.34 26.58 3.65
N LEU A 90 5.10 25.74 2.95
CA LEU A 90 6.31 26.17 2.26
C LEU A 90 5.92 27.01 1.01
N PRO A 91 6.51 28.19 0.82
CA PRO A 91 6.36 28.96 -0.41
C PRO A 91 6.88 28.20 -1.63
N GLN A 92 6.28 28.40 -2.80
CA GLN A 92 6.69 27.73 -4.05
C GLN A 92 8.18 27.91 -4.37
N ALA A 93 8.75 29.09 -4.11
CA ALA A 93 10.18 29.34 -4.31
C ALA A 93 11.10 28.48 -3.42
N ILE A 94 10.63 28.05 -2.24
CA ILE A 94 11.36 27.11 -1.37
C ILE A 94 11.08 25.66 -1.79
N LEU A 95 9.85 25.36 -2.21
CA LEU A 95 9.43 24.02 -2.63
C LEU A 95 10.13 23.59 -3.93
N GLY A 96 10.32 24.51 -4.87
CA GLY A 96 11.07 24.30 -6.12
C GLY A 96 10.41 23.36 -7.14
N ARG A 97 9.12 23.06 -6.95
CA ARG A 97 8.30 22.16 -7.77
C ARG A 97 6.81 22.38 -7.48
N PRO A 98 5.90 21.90 -8.33
CA PRO A 98 4.48 21.86 -8.00
C PRO A 98 4.18 21.07 -6.71
N ARG A 99 3.08 21.44 -6.06
CA ARG A 99 2.47 20.64 -4.99
C ARG A 99 1.85 19.40 -5.59
N VAL A 100 1.96 18.26 -4.92
CA VAL A 100 1.34 17.01 -5.37
C VAL A 100 0.09 16.77 -4.52
N ASP A 101 -1.08 16.62 -5.15
CA ASP A 101 -2.30 16.26 -4.43
C ASP A 101 -2.19 14.81 -3.91
N VAL A 102 -2.42 14.58 -2.62
CA VAL A 102 -2.23 13.27 -2.03
C VAL A 102 -3.53 12.78 -1.41
N THR A 103 -4.04 11.67 -1.93
CA THR A 103 -5.17 10.95 -1.35
C THR A 103 -4.65 9.85 -0.44
N LEU A 104 -4.93 9.97 0.86
CA LEU A 104 -4.55 8.98 1.87
C LEU A 104 -5.58 7.86 1.96
N ARG A 105 -5.08 6.62 1.90
CA ARG A 105 -5.77 5.44 2.39
C ARG A 105 -5.22 5.07 3.77
N ILE A 106 -5.98 5.37 4.81
CA ILE A 106 -5.60 5.02 6.18
C ILE A 106 -6.12 3.63 6.56
N SER A 107 -5.35 2.86 7.33
CA SER A 107 -5.87 1.63 7.95
C SER A 107 -6.83 1.93 9.09
N GLY A 108 -7.71 0.98 9.44
CA GLY A 108 -8.61 1.12 10.58
C GLY A 108 -7.85 1.38 11.89
N PHE A 109 -6.70 0.73 12.09
CA PHE A 109 -5.85 1.00 13.25
C PHE A 109 -5.22 2.39 13.23
N PHE A 110 -4.85 2.92 12.05
CA PHE A 110 -4.37 4.30 11.94
C PHE A 110 -5.44 5.31 12.38
N ARG A 111 -6.70 5.11 11.95
CA ARG A 111 -7.85 5.91 12.40
C ARG A 111 -7.95 5.94 13.93
N ASP A 112 -7.85 4.79 14.57
CA ASP A 112 -8.09 4.67 16.01
C ASP A 112 -6.92 5.23 16.84
N ALA A 113 -5.68 5.06 16.36
CA ALA A 113 -4.48 5.48 17.09
C ALA A 113 -4.05 6.92 16.82
N PHE A 114 -4.37 7.48 15.65
CA PHE A 114 -3.83 8.76 15.17
C PHE A 114 -4.87 9.77 14.65
N PRO A 115 -5.98 10.03 15.37
CA PRO A 115 -7.00 10.99 14.92
C PRO A 115 -6.45 12.42 14.76
N GLU A 116 -5.48 12.83 15.60
CA GLU A 116 -4.85 14.15 15.49
C GLU A 116 -4.02 14.32 14.21
N GLN A 117 -3.43 13.24 13.68
CA GLN A 117 -2.70 13.30 12.41
C GLN A 117 -3.63 13.39 11.21
N ILE A 118 -4.77 12.69 11.27
CA ILE A 118 -5.84 12.82 10.28
C ILE A 118 -6.31 14.28 10.25
N ALA A 119 -6.57 14.86 11.42
CA ALA A 119 -6.99 16.26 11.53
C ALA A 119 -5.89 17.23 11.08
N LEU A 120 -4.62 16.96 11.40
CA LEU A 120 -3.47 17.76 10.94
C LEU A 120 -3.39 17.78 9.42
N TYR A 121 -3.42 16.61 8.79
CA TYR A 121 -3.32 16.47 7.34
C TYR A 121 -4.52 17.09 6.62
N ASP A 122 -5.75 16.85 7.08
CA ASP A 122 -6.97 17.47 6.52
C ASP A 122 -6.92 19.00 6.63
N LYS A 123 -6.47 19.56 7.76
CA LYS A 123 -6.30 21.01 7.90
C LYS A 123 -5.23 21.55 6.95
N ALA A 124 -4.10 20.87 6.84
CA ALA A 124 -2.99 21.27 5.98
C ALA A 124 -3.37 21.29 4.50
N VAL A 125 -4.01 20.22 3.99
CA VAL A 125 -4.41 20.15 2.59
C VAL A 125 -5.48 21.18 2.25
N ARG A 126 -6.42 21.47 3.16
CA ARG A 126 -7.41 22.54 2.97
C ARG A 126 -6.78 23.92 2.95
N ALA A 127 -5.80 24.18 3.80
CA ALA A 127 -5.08 25.45 3.80
C ALA A 127 -4.25 25.64 2.52
N VAL A 128 -3.62 24.58 2.03
CA VAL A 128 -2.94 24.56 0.72
C VAL A 128 -3.92 24.78 -0.43
N ALA A 129 -5.10 24.17 -0.38
CA ALA A 129 -6.14 24.33 -1.41
C ALA A 129 -6.72 25.75 -1.46
N ALA A 130 -6.62 26.52 -0.37
CA ALA A 130 -7.12 27.88 -0.27
C ALA A 130 -6.13 28.94 -0.77
N LEU A 131 -4.91 28.54 -1.17
CA LEU A 131 -3.91 29.46 -1.70
C LEU A 131 -4.27 29.98 -3.09
N ASP A 132 -3.92 31.25 -3.32
CA ASP A 132 -3.96 31.88 -4.63
C ASP A 132 -2.64 31.57 -5.38
N GLU A 133 -2.55 30.34 -5.87
CA GLU A 133 -1.44 29.82 -6.67
C GLU A 133 -1.98 29.29 -8.01
N ASP A 134 -1.17 29.41 -9.07
CA ASP A 134 -1.49 28.93 -10.40
C ASP A 134 -1.71 27.41 -10.42
N GLU A 135 -2.55 26.92 -11.34
CA GLU A 135 -2.88 25.49 -11.45
C GLU A 135 -1.65 24.59 -11.65
N GLY A 136 -0.67 25.08 -12.42
CA GLY A 136 0.59 24.36 -12.65
C GLY A 136 1.45 24.18 -11.40
N ASP A 137 1.34 25.10 -10.43
CA ASP A 137 2.09 25.07 -9.17
C ASP A 137 1.29 24.42 -8.03
N ASN A 138 -0.04 24.52 -8.08
CA ASN A 138 -0.95 24.01 -7.05
C ASN A 138 -2.18 23.34 -7.67
N PRO A 139 -2.04 22.08 -8.14
CA PRO A 139 -3.16 21.30 -8.66
C PRO A 139 -4.23 21.02 -7.58
N ILE A 140 -3.87 21.05 -6.29
CA ILE A 140 -4.81 20.86 -5.18
C ILE A 140 -5.83 22.00 -5.16
N ALA A 141 -5.36 23.25 -5.22
CA ALA A 141 -6.22 24.43 -5.19
C ALA A 141 -7.12 24.49 -6.43
N ALA A 142 -6.55 24.25 -7.62
CA ALA A 142 -7.33 24.19 -8.87
C ALA A 142 -8.44 23.13 -8.80
N ARG A 143 -8.12 21.92 -8.33
CA ARG A 143 -9.08 20.82 -8.20
C ARG A 143 -10.18 21.11 -7.21
N VAL A 144 -9.84 21.59 -6.01
CA VAL A 144 -10.84 21.94 -5.00
C VAL A 144 -11.77 23.04 -5.51
N ARG A 145 -11.26 24.09 -6.16
CA ARG A 145 -12.09 25.14 -6.77
C ARG A 145 -13.07 24.58 -7.81
N ALA A 146 -12.58 23.77 -8.75
CA ALA A 146 -13.40 23.18 -9.81
C ALA A 146 -14.49 22.25 -9.25
N GLU A 147 -14.15 21.44 -8.26
CA GLU A 147 -15.09 20.51 -7.63
C GLU A 147 -16.12 21.21 -6.75
N THR A 148 -15.71 22.22 -5.99
CA THR A 148 -16.65 23.06 -5.23
C THR A 148 -17.67 23.69 -6.17
N ALA A 149 -17.22 24.29 -7.28
CA ALA A 149 -18.12 24.89 -8.27
C ALA A 149 -19.09 23.86 -8.87
N ARG A 150 -18.62 22.65 -9.19
CA ARG A 150 -19.46 21.55 -9.68
C ARG A 150 -20.50 21.13 -8.64
N LEU A 151 -20.09 20.89 -7.39
CA LEU A 151 -20.98 20.47 -6.32
C LEU A 151 -22.03 21.54 -5.99
N MET A 152 -21.67 22.83 -6.08
CA MET A 152 -22.63 23.93 -5.96
C MET A 152 -23.65 23.94 -7.10
N ALA A 153 -23.21 23.68 -8.34
CA ALA A 153 -24.10 23.54 -9.48
C ALA A 153 -25.05 22.33 -9.35
N GLU A 154 -24.63 21.28 -8.64
CA GLU A 154 -25.45 20.12 -8.26
C GLU A 154 -26.41 20.40 -7.07
N GLY A 155 -26.38 21.62 -6.51
CA GLY A 155 -27.34 22.09 -5.50
C GLY A 155 -26.84 22.04 -4.05
N LEU A 156 -25.54 21.75 -3.82
CA LEU A 156 -24.97 21.90 -2.48
C LEU A 156 -24.71 23.37 -2.16
N ASP A 157 -24.89 23.75 -0.89
CA ASP A 157 -24.41 25.05 -0.43
C ASP A 157 -22.87 25.12 -0.46
N ASP A 158 -22.33 26.34 -0.56
CA ASP A 158 -20.88 26.60 -0.67
C ASP A 158 -20.06 25.91 0.43
N LYS A 159 -20.56 25.90 1.68
CA LYS A 159 -19.86 25.30 2.81
C LYS A 159 -19.82 23.78 2.69
N ALA A 160 -20.94 23.15 2.33
CA ALA A 160 -21.01 21.71 2.11
C ALA A 160 -20.19 21.27 0.88
N ALA A 161 -20.25 22.03 -0.21
CA ALA A 161 -19.49 21.79 -1.43
C ALA A 161 -17.99 21.87 -1.17
N SER A 162 -17.52 22.97 -0.57
CA SER A 162 -16.12 23.16 -0.19
C SER A 162 -15.63 22.11 0.80
N ARG A 163 -16.49 21.71 1.76
CA ARG A 163 -16.17 20.65 2.71
C ARG A 163 -15.89 19.32 2.00
N ARG A 164 -16.80 18.91 1.10
CA ARG A 164 -16.71 17.65 0.34
C ARG A 164 -15.56 17.66 -0.67
N ALA A 165 -15.41 18.72 -1.46
CA ALA A 165 -14.31 18.86 -2.44
C ALA A 165 -12.91 18.72 -1.77
N GLY A 166 -12.78 19.14 -0.51
CA GLY A 166 -11.54 19.07 0.25
C GLY A 166 -11.19 17.71 0.86
N TYR A 167 -12.02 16.65 0.77
CA TYR A 167 -11.67 15.37 1.37
C TYR A 167 -10.49 14.71 0.65
N ARG A 168 -9.50 14.28 1.42
CA ARG A 168 -8.30 13.56 0.96
C ARG A 168 -7.90 12.39 1.85
N VAL A 169 -8.64 12.10 2.92
CA VAL A 169 -8.35 10.97 3.80
C VAL A 169 -9.52 10.01 3.78
N PHE A 170 -9.24 8.75 3.42
CA PHE A 170 -10.24 7.70 3.29
C PHE A 170 -9.82 6.47 4.09
N GLY A 171 -10.71 5.94 4.92
CA GLY A 171 -10.47 4.85 5.87
C GLY A 171 -11.52 3.74 5.78
N SER A 172 -11.35 2.67 6.55
CA SER A 172 -12.40 1.65 6.69
C SER A 172 -13.61 2.25 7.43
N LYS A 173 -14.82 1.72 7.22
CA LYS A 173 -16.02 2.11 7.98
C LYS A 173 -15.71 2.22 9.48
N PRO A 174 -16.25 3.20 10.23
CA PRO A 174 -16.09 3.27 11.68
C PRO A 174 -16.40 1.92 12.36
N GLY A 175 -15.47 1.45 13.19
CA GLY A 175 -15.56 0.14 13.86
C GLY A 175 -15.15 -1.07 13.02
N ALA A 176 -14.86 -0.90 11.73
CA ALA A 176 -14.32 -1.95 10.85
C ALA A 176 -12.82 -1.76 10.58
N TYR A 177 -12.17 -2.84 10.13
CA TYR A 177 -10.74 -2.97 9.83
C TYR A 177 -10.53 -3.77 8.53
N GLY A 178 -9.36 -3.62 7.90
CA GLY A 178 -9.02 -4.28 6.64
C GLY A 178 -9.48 -3.54 5.39
N ALA A 179 -9.17 -4.11 4.22
CA ALA A 179 -9.46 -3.54 2.91
C ALA A 179 -10.53 -4.31 2.11
N GLY A 180 -11.02 -5.45 2.63
CA GLY A 180 -12.10 -6.23 2.03
C GLY A 180 -11.67 -7.26 0.98
N LEU A 181 -10.36 -7.41 0.72
CA LEU A 181 -9.84 -8.29 -0.33
C LEU A 181 -9.56 -9.72 0.15
N GLN A 182 -9.20 -9.89 1.43
CA GLN A 182 -8.75 -11.17 1.98
C GLN A 182 -9.76 -12.30 1.73
N ALA A 183 -11.00 -12.14 2.19
CA ALA A 183 -12.04 -13.15 2.01
C ALA A 183 -12.27 -13.49 0.53
N LEU A 184 -12.19 -12.50 -0.38
CA LEU A 184 -12.35 -12.76 -1.81
C LEU A 184 -11.21 -13.62 -2.36
N ILE A 185 -9.96 -13.33 -1.98
CA ILE A 185 -8.78 -14.09 -2.42
C ILE A 185 -8.78 -15.51 -1.83
N ASP A 186 -9.15 -15.66 -0.56
CA ASP A 186 -9.10 -16.95 0.14
C ASP A 186 -10.26 -17.87 -0.27
N GLU A 187 -11.47 -17.32 -0.40
CA GLU A 187 -12.67 -18.09 -0.76
C GLU A 187 -12.90 -18.16 -2.28
N LYS A 188 -11.97 -17.62 -3.08
CA LYS A 188 -12.04 -17.56 -4.55
C LYS A 188 -13.29 -16.84 -5.07
N GLY A 189 -13.87 -15.95 -4.27
CA GLY A 189 -15.15 -15.26 -4.51
C GLY A 189 -15.09 -14.12 -5.52
N TRP A 190 -14.20 -14.18 -6.52
CA TRP A 190 -14.01 -13.17 -7.55
C TRP A 190 -13.79 -13.82 -8.92
N GLU A 191 -14.26 -13.17 -9.98
CA GLU A 191 -14.08 -13.63 -11.36
C GLU A 191 -13.11 -12.72 -12.13
N ARG A 192 -13.22 -11.41 -11.90
CA ARG A 192 -12.42 -10.38 -12.58
C ARG A 192 -11.76 -9.46 -11.56
N ARG A 193 -10.65 -8.82 -11.93
CA ARG A 193 -9.97 -7.82 -11.09
C ARG A 193 -10.91 -6.69 -10.63
N GLY A 194 -11.92 -6.35 -11.44
CA GLY A 194 -12.96 -5.38 -11.09
C GLY A 194 -13.76 -5.74 -9.83
N ASP A 195 -13.92 -7.03 -9.51
CA ASP A 195 -14.62 -7.45 -8.29
C ASP A 195 -13.78 -7.15 -7.03
N LEU A 196 -12.45 -7.26 -7.14
CA LEU A 196 -11.51 -6.87 -6.08
C LEU A 196 -11.48 -5.34 -5.90
N ALA A 197 -11.53 -4.60 -7.01
CA ALA A 197 -11.64 -3.15 -7.02
C ALA A 197 -12.92 -2.67 -6.32
N GLU A 198 -14.05 -3.31 -6.63
CA GLU A 198 -15.35 -3.03 -6.01
C GLU A 198 -15.29 -3.21 -4.49
N ALA A 199 -14.74 -4.33 -4.02
CA ALA A 199 -14.58 -4.57 -2.60
C ALA A 199 -13.73 -3.49 -1.92
N TYR A 200 -12.61 -3.09 -2.54
CA TYR A 200 -11.76 -2.02 -2.02
C TYR A 200 -12.52 -0.69 -1.89
N LEU A 201 -13.31 -0.32 -2.91
CA LEU A 201 -14.12 0.91 -2.91
C LEU A 201 -15.20 0.88 -1.82
N VAL A 202 -15.89 -0.25 -1.64
CA VAL A 202 -16.90 -0.44 -0.59
C VAL A 202 -16.29 -0.34 0.80
N TRP A 203 -15.18 -1.03 1.03
CA TRP A 203 -14.55 -1.06 2.34
C TRP A 203 -13.79 0.22 2.65
N GLY A 204 -13.35 0.96 1.62
CA GLY A 204 -12.50 2.13 1.77
C GLY A 204 -13.15 3.50 1.56
N GLY A 205 -14.37 3.55 1.03
CA GLY A 205 -15.06 4.80 0.65
C GLY A 205 -15.61 5.64 1.80
N TYR A 206 -14.93 5.70 2.96
CA TYR A 206 -15.35 6.48 4.14
C TYR A 206 -14.37 7.62 4.39
N ALA A 207 -14.85 8.85 4.29
CA ALA A 207 -14.04 10.06 4.44
C ALA A 207 -13.76 10.37 5.92
N TYR A 208 -12.53 10.77 6.20
CA TYR A 208 -12.04 11.20 7.51
C TYR A 208 -11.42 12.60 7.42
N GLY A 209 -11.39 13.33 8.54
CA GLY A 209 -10.81 14.68 8.57
C GLY A 209 -11.13 15.40 9.87
N ALA A 210 -10.76 16.69 9.95
CA ALA A 210 -11.02 17.48 11.15
C ALA A 210 -12.53 17.72 11.32
N GLY A 211 -13.17 16.98 12.23
CA GLY A 211 -14.63 16.97 12.42
C GLY A 211 -15.38 16.10 11.41
N GLU A 212 -14.72 15.08 10.86
CA GLU A 212 -15.35 14.05 10.01
C GLU A 212 -14.87 12.66 10.44
N ASP A 213 -15.80 11.81 10.84
CA ASP A 213 -15.52 10.53 11.50
C ASP A 213 -16.02 9.33 10.69
N GLY A 214 -15.71 9.29 9.39
CA GLY A 214 -15.99 8.14 8.53
C GLY A 214 -17.36 8.20 7.84
N LYS A 215 -17.73 9.34 7.26
CA LYS A 215 -18.91 9.45 6.41
C LYS A 215 -18.70 8.72 5.09
N ALA A 216 -19.68 7.95 4.67
CA ALA A 216 -19.65 7.26 3.38
C ALA A 216 -19.66 8.28 2.24
N GLU A 217 -18.56 8.33 1.48
CA GLU A 217 -18.32 9.23 0.35
C GLU A 217 -17.67 8.44 -0.79
N ARG A 218 -18.21 7.27 -1.09
CA ARG A 218 -17.68 6.36 -2.14
C ARG A 218 -17.50 7.06 -3.48
N GLY A 219 -18.51 7.80 -3.96
CA GLY A 219 -18.43 8.50 -5.25
C GLY A 219 -17.26 9.49 -5.29
N LEU A 220 -17.01 10.21 -4.19
CA LEU A 220 -15.87 11.10 -4.09
C LEU A 220 -14.54 10.34 -4.02
N PHE A 221 -14.52 9.19 -3.34
CA PHE A 221 -13.33 8.35 -3.30
C PHE A 221 -12.95 7.87 -4.71
N GLU A 222 -13.94 7.42 -5.50
CA GLU A 222 -13.74 7.06 -6.91
C GLU A 222 -13.23 8.25 -7.74
N GLU A 223 -13.76 9.47 -7.52
CA GLU A 223 -13.26 10.68 -8.17
C GLU A 223 -11.80 11.00 -7.82
N ARG A 224 -11.41 10.84 -6.55
CA ARG A 224 -9.99 10.97 -6.14
C ARG A 224 -9.12 9.95 -6.85
N LEU A 225 -9.48 8.67 -6.76
CA LEU A 225 -8.71 7.58 -7.35
C LEU A 225 -8.57 7.72 -8.87
N ARG A 226 -9.60 8.23 -9.57
CA ARG A 226 -9.54 8.48 -11.02
C ARG A 226 -8.42 9.42 -11.45
N THR A 227 -7.98 10.31 -10.56
CA THR A 227 -6.91 11.28 -10.84
C THR A 227 -5.53 10.82 -10.38
N VAL A 228 -5.43 9.73 -9.61
CA VAL A 228 -4.17 9.26 -9.04
C VAL A 228 -3.28 8.72 -10.16
N GLN A 229 -2.10 9.31 -10.33
CA GLN A 229 -1.11 8.90 -11.33
C GLN A 229 -0.18 7.80 -10.80
N ALA A 230 0.06 7.77 -9.49
CA ALA A 230 0.83 6.71 -8.88
C ALA A 230 0.33 6.32 -7.47
N VAL A 231 0.41 5.02 -7.19
CA VAL A 231 0.21 4.43 -5.86
C VAL A 231 1.55 4.39 -5.14
N VAL A 232 1.54 4.73 -3.85
CA VAL A 232 2.73 4.79 -3.00
C VAL A 232 2.48 3.99 -1.72
N GLN A 233 3.29 2.96 -1.50
CA GLN A 233 3.34 2.19 -0.26
C GLN A 233 4.76 2.23 0.29
N ASN A 234 4.88 2.49 1.59
CA ASN A 234 6.17 2.49 2.28
C ASN A 234 6.34 1.18 3.07
N GLN A 235 7.57 0.65 3.05
CA GLN A 235 8.04 -0.42 3.91
C GLN A 235 9.12 0.12 4.85
N ASP A 236 8.83 0.09 6.15
CA ASP A 236 9.63 0.74 7.19
C ASP A 236 10.62 -0.20 7.90
N ASN A 237 10.65 -1.48 7.56
CA ASN A 237 11.38 -2.49 8.29
C ASN A 237 11.94 -3.59 7.36
N ARG A 238 12.83 -4.46 7.86
CA ARG A 238 13.42 -5.58 7.10
C ARG A 238 13.11 -6.95 7.68
N GLU A 239 12.35 -6.98 8.77
CA GLU A 239 11.93 -8.19 9.47
C GLU A 239 10.93 -8.99 8.63
N HIS A 240 10.16 -8.31 7.78
CA HIS A 240 9.31 -8.92 6.75
C HIS A 240 9.38 -8.09 5.45
N ASP A 241 8.97 -8.70 4.33
CA ASP A 241 8.81 -8.03 3.04
C ASP A 241 7.35 -8.05 2.55
N LEU A 242 7.08 -7.43 1.39
CA LEU A 242 5.74 -7.36 0.82
C LEU A 242 5.13 -8.73 0.51
N LEU A 243 5.95 -9.77 0.34
CA LEU A 243 5.51 -11.14 0.09
C LEU A 243 5.57 -12.03 1.36
N ASP A 244 5.58 -11.40 2.55
CA ASP A 244 5.48 -12.06 3.86
C ASP A 244 4.25 -11.58 4.67
N SER A 245 3.46 -10.64 4.14
CA SER A 245 2.24 -10.13 4.80
C SER A 245 1.15 -9.79 3.79
N ASP A 246 -0.07 -10.16 4.13
CA ASP A 246 -1.27 -9.91 3.33
C ASP A 246 -1.65 -8.43 3.23
N ASP A 247 -1.35 -7.63 4.26
CA ASP A 247 -1.73 -6.21 4.28
C ASP A 247 -1.18 -5.42 3.08
N TYR A 248 0.01 -5.76 2.56
CA TYR A 248 0.58 -5.03 1.42
C TYR A 248 -0.28 -5.17 0.16
N TYR A 249 -0.62 -6.38 -0.28
CA TYR A 249 -1.46 -6.54 -1.47
C TYR A 249 -2.87 -5.98 -1.23
N GLN A 250 -3.38 -6.05 0.02
CA GLN A 250 -4.69 -5.55 0.35
C GLN A 250 -4.79 -4.02 0.17
N PHE A 251 -3.76 -3.27 0.59
CA PHE A 251 -3.73 -1.81 0.47
C PHE A 251 -3.12 -1.32 -0.83
N GLU A 252 -1.87 -1.71 -1.14
CA GLU A 252 -1.14 -1.31 -2.35
C GLU A 252 -1.80 -1.92 -3.60
N GLY A 253 -2.07 -3.22 -3.56
CA GLY A 253 -2.73 -3.93 -4.65
C GLY A 253 -4.19 -3.54 -4.81
N GLY A 254 -4.94 -3.44 -3.71
CA GLY A 254 -6.33 -3.00 -3.73
C GLY A 254 -6.51 -1.59 -4.29
N MET A 255 -5.64 -0.64 -3.92
CA MET A 255 -5.66 0.71 -4.49
C MET A 255 -5.36 0.68 -5.98
N THR A 256 -4.37 -0.11 -6.41
CA THR A 256 -4.01 -0.26 -7.83
C THR A 256 -5.21 -0.78 -8.64
N ALA A 257 -5.86 -1.85 -8.17
CA ALA A 257 -7.03 -2.43 -8.82
C ALA A 257 -8.20 -1.42 -8.89
N ALA A 258 -8.43 -0.67 -7.80
CA ALA A 258 -9.48 0.35 -7.74
C ALA A 258 -9.23 1.50 -8.72
N ILE A 259 -8.00 2.01 -8.81
CA ILE A 259 -7.63 3.06 -9.77
C ILE A 259 -7.78 2.54 -11.21
N GLU A 260 -7.24 1.36 -11.51
CA GLU A 260 -7.37 0.75 -12.85
C GLU A 260 -8.84 0.61 -13.25
N HIS A 261 -9.71 0.23 -12.30
CA HIS A 261 -11.14 0.10 -12.53
C HIS A 261 -11.83 1.43 -12.84
N VAL A 262 -11.54 2.51 -12.09
CA VAL A 262 -12.26 3.79 -12.23
C VAL A 262 -11.63 4.75 -13.25
N ALA A 263 -10.34 4.60 -13.54
CA ALA A 263 -9.58 5.41 -14.50
C ALA A 263 -9.41 4.72 -15.86
N GLY A 264 -9.57 3.40 -15.93
CA GLY A 264 -9.41 2.61 -17.15
C GLY A 264 -7.95 2.33 -17.53
N ALA A 265 -6.98 2.79 -16.73
CA ALA A 265 -5.56 2.54 -16.92
C ALA A 265 -4.88 2.25 -15.58
N ARG A 266 -3.93 1.30 -15.59
CA ARG A 266 -3.16 0.94 -14.40
C ARG A 266 -2.21 2.08 -14.02
N PRO A 267 -2.18 2.52 -12.74
CA PRO A 267 -1.23 3.53 -12.29
C PRO A 267 0.17 2.94 -12.15
N THR A 268 1.19 3.80 -12.14
CA THR A 268 2.52 3.39 -11.68
C THR A 268 2.44 3.09 -10.18
N VAL A 269 3.09 2.03 -9.72
CA VAL A 269 3.10 1.66 -8.30
C VAL A 269 4.53 1.75 -7.79
N TYR A 270 4.75 2.58 -6.77
CA TYR A 270 6.04 2.73 -6.10
C TYR A 270 5.99 2.10 -4.71
N HIS A 271 6.97 1.25 -4.45
CA HIS A 271 7.20 0.60 -3.17
C HIS A 271 8.49 1.14 -2.55
N ASN A 272 8.35 2.03 -1.58
CA ASN A 272 9.48 2.75 -0.99
C ASN A 272 10.06 1.97 0.19
N ASP A 273 11.38 1.80 0.24
CA ASP A 273 12.11 1.20 1.36
C ASP A 273 12.62 2.31 2.30
N HIS A 274 11.97 2.46 3.45
CA HIS A 274 12.32 3.37 4.54
C HIS A 274 13.09 2.68 5.68
N SER A 275 13.38 1.39 5.58
CA SER A 275 14.06 0.62 6.64
C SER A 275 15.48 1.10 6.98
N ARG A 276 16.07 1.94 6.12
CA ARG A 276 17.31 2.69 6.36
C ARG A 276 17.01 4.19 6.21
N PRO A 277 16.66 4.90 7.30
CA PRO A 277 16.26 6.30 7.26
C PRO A 277 17.28 7.23 6.60
N GLU A 278 18.56 6.90 6.67
CA GLU A 278 19.64 7.66 6.04
C GLU A 278 19.65 7.55 4.51
N LYS A 279 19.06 6.49 3.95
CA LYS A 279 19.06 6.19 2.51
C LYS A 279 17.74 5.52 2.10
N PRO A 280 16.61 6.26 2.11
CA PRO A 280 15.36 5.75 1.55
C PRO A 280 15.55 5.42 0.07
N VAL A 281 14.89 4.36 -0.40
CA VAL A 281 14.98 3.90 -1.80
C VAL A 281 13.60 3.81 -2.41
N ILE A 282 13.44 4.39 -3.59
CA ILE A 282 12.20 4.36 -4.37
C ILE A 282 12.35 3.30 -5.46
N ARG A 283 11.52 2.26 -5.42
CA ARG A 283 11.43 1.24 -6.45
C ARG A 283 10.03 1.19 -7.02
N THR A 284 9.90 0.74 -8.26
CA THR A 284 8.58 0.29 -8.73
C THR A 284 8.21 -1.01 -8.03
N LEU A 285 6.93 -1.32 -7.97
CA LEU A 285 6.45 -2.60 -7.43
C LEU A 285 7.05 -3.78 -8.21
N GLU A 286 7.21 -3.68 -9.53
CA GLU A 286 7.87 -4.71 -10.34
C GLU A 286 9.33 -4.94 -9.95
N GLU A 287 10.08 -3.87 -9.69
CA GLU A 287 11.46 -3.95 -9.22
C GLU A 287 11.53 -4.62 -7.84
N GLU A 288 10.62 -4.27 -6.94
CA GLU A 288 10.60 -4.81 -5.58
C GLU A 288 10.14 -6.27 -5.53
N ILE A 289 9.09 -6.66 -6.27
CA ILE A 289 8.68 -8.06 -6.45
C ILE A 289 9.85 -8.88 -7.00
N GLY A 290 10.49 -8.42 -8.09
CA GLY A 290 11.62 -9.12 -8.69
C GLY A 290 12.81 -9.26 -7.73
N ARG A 291 13.06 -8.23 -6.92
CA ARG A 291 14.08 -8.25 -5.87
C ARG A 291 13.73 -9.28 -4.80
N VAL A 292 12.54 -9.24 -4.23
CA VAL A 292 12.13 -10.09 -3.10
C VAL A 292 12.06 -11.56 -3.52
N VAL A 293 11.53 -11.84 -4.71
CA VAL A 293 11.51 -13.20 -5.25
C VAL A 293 12.92 -13.78 -5.26
N ARG A 294 13.91 -13.05 -5.78
CA ARG A 294 15.30 -13.52 -5.85
C ARG A 294 16.04 -13.48 -4.51
N ALA A 295 15.83 -12.44 -3.72
CA ALA A 295 16.61 -12.20 -2.50
C ALA A 295 16.12 -13.06 -1.33
N ARG A 296 14.84 -13.47 -1.33
CA ARG A 296 14.22 -14.18 -0.22
C ARG A 296 13.42 -15.41 -0.67
N VAL A 297 12.38 -15.25 -1.49
CA VAL A 297 11.45 -16.36 -1.85
C VAL A 297 12.19 -17.61 -2.35
N VAL A 298 12.98 -17.47 -3.41
CA VAL A 298 13.70 -18.60 -4.02
C VAL A 298 15.16 -18.68 -3.57
N ASN A 299 15.54 -17.96 -2.52
CA ASN A 299 16.91 -17.95 -2.02
C ASN A 299 17.17 -19.22 -1.20
N PRO A 300 18.14 -20.08 -1.57
CA PRO A 300 18.44 -21.31 -0.84
C PRO A 300 18.69 -21.07 0.65
N LYS A 301 19.31 -19.94 1.03
CA LYS A 301 19.56 -19.61 2.45
C LYS A 301 18.28 -19.38 3.24
N TRP A 302 17.28 -18.76 2.62
CA TRP A 302 15.99 -18.55 3.27
C TRP A 302 15.20 -19.85 3.34
N ILE A 303 15.16 -20.61 2.23
CA ILE A 303 14.52 -21.94 2.17
C ILE A 303 15.10 -22.87 3.24
N ASP A 304 16.43 -23.05 3.27
CA ASP A 304 17.11 -23.83 4.31
C ASP A 304 16.89 -23.26 5.71
N GLY A 305 16.69 -21.94 5.80
CA GLY A 305 16.27 -21.19 6.98
C GLY A 305 14.96 -21.70 7.55
N VAL A 306 13.88 -21.52 6.79
CA VAL A 306 12.51 -21.85 7.19
C VAL A 306 12.33 -23.36 7.35
N MET A 307 13.01 -24.19 6.57
CA MET A 307 12.92 -25.65 6.67
C MET A 307 13.37 -26.22 8.03
N ARG A 308 14.18 -25.49 8.79
CA ARG A 308 14.53 -25.89 10.18
C ARG A 308 13.38 -25.73 11.18
N HIS A 309 12.29 -25.08 10.78
CA HIS A 309 11.14 -24.76 11.64
C HIS A 309 9.90 -25.63 11.34
N GLY A 310 10.07 -26.78 10.67
CA GLY A 310 9.05 -27.81 10.53
C GLY A 310 7.73 -27.27 9.95
N TYR A 311 6.62 -27.53 10.65
CA TYR A 311 5.28 -27.13 10.22
C TYR A 311 5.15 -25.63 9.88
N LYS A 312 5.69 -24.75 10.74
CA LYS A 312 5.62 -23.30 10.52
C LYS A 312 6.52 -22.86 9.38
N GLY A 313 7.67 -23.52 9.20
CA GLY A 313 8.52 -23.31 8.04
C GLY A 313 7.81 -23.58 6.71
N ALA A 314 7.11 -24.71 6.62
CA ALA A 314 6.30 -25.05 5.45
C ALA A 314 5.10 -24.09 5.26
N PHE A 315 4.51 -23.60 6.34
CA PHE A 315 3.47 -22.56 6.27
C PHE A 315 4.01 -21.27 5.61
N GLU A 316 5.19 -20.77 5.98
CA GLU A 316 5.75 -19.54 5.38
C GLU A 316 5.98 -19.68 3.87
N ILE A 317 6.38 -20.88 3.42
CA ILE A 317 6.55 -21.19 1.99
C ILE A 317 5.21 -21.05 1.26
N ALA A 318 4.14 -21.68 1.78
CA ALA A 318 2.81 -21.61 1.17
C ALA A 318 2.24 -20.19 1.19
N ALA A 319 2.29 -19.50 2.33
CA ALA A 319 1.78 -18.14 2.49
C ALA A 319 2.43 -17.15 1.52
N THR A 320 3.75 -17.29 1.28
CA THR A 320 4.45 -16.50 0.26
C THR A 320 3.81 -16.63 -1.12
N VAL A 321 3.43 -17.86 -1.52
CA VAL A 321 2.79 -18.12 -2.82
C VAL A 321 1.40 -17.51 -2.88
N ASP A 322 0.64 -17.55 -1.79
CA ASP A 322 -0.66 -16.87 -1.68
C ASP A 322 -0.53 -15.35 -1.87
N TYR A 323 0.47 -14.72 -1.22
CA TYR A 323 0.71 -13.29 -1.36
C TYR A 323 1.18 -12.91 -2.77
N MET A 324 2.05 -13.74 -3.38
CA MET A 324 2.42 -13.56 -4.79
C MET A 324 1.22 -13.66 -5.72
N PHE A 325 0.35 -14.65 -5.51
CA PHE A 325 -0.89 -14.78 -6.26
C PHE A 325 -1.77 -13.54 -6.10
N ALA A 326 -1.95 -13.07 -4.87
CA ALA A 326 -2.80 -11.91 -4.58
C ALA A 326 -2.26 -10.62 -5.22
N PHE A 327 -0.94 -10.41 -5.20
CA PHE A 327 -0.32 -9.31 -5.96
C PHE A 327 -0.50 -9.45 -7.47
N SER A 328 -0.41 -10.67 -8.01
CA SER A 328 -0.70 -10.92 -9.43
C SER A 328 -2.16 -10.55 -9.77
N ALA A 329 -3.10 -10.99 -8.95
CA ALA A 329 -4.53 -10.75 -9.13
C ALA A 329 -4.88 -9.25 -9.07
N THR A 330 -4.30 -8.53 -8.11
CA THR A 330 -4.61 -7.11 -7.86
C THR A 330 -3.83 -6.14 -8.75
N THR A 331 -2.58 -6.44 -9.10
CA THR A 331 -1.70 -5.50 -9.82
C THR A 331 -1.20 -6.03 -11.16
N GLY A 332 -0.94 -7.32 -11.28
CA GLY A 332 -0.21 -7.91 -12.40
C GLY A 332 1.30 -7.66 -12.37
N ALA A 333 1.85 -7.19 -11.24
CA ALA A 333 3.30 -7.00 -11.08
C ALA A 333 4.06 -8.33 -10.96
N VAL A 334 3.41 -9.38 -10.44
CA VAL A 334 3.90 -10.76 -10.49
C VAL A 334 3.63 -11.30 -11.89
N ARG A 335 4.64 -11.89 -12.53
CA ARG A 335 4.65 -12.30 -13.94
C ARG A 335 5.08 -13.75 -14.04
N ASP A 336 4.94 -14.37 -15.21
CA ASP A 336 5.26 -15.79 -15.44
C ASP A 336 6.60 -16.23 -14.88
N HIS A 337 7.67 -15.47 -15.10
CA HIS A 337 9.00 -15.82 -14.62
C HIS A 337 9.15 -15.81 -13.08
N HIS A 338 8.27 -15.08 -12.35
CA HIS A 338 8.22 -15.11 -10.90
C HIS A 338 7.57 -16.41 -10.41
N PHE A 339 6.42 -16.79 -10.99
CA PHE A 339 5.77 -18.07 -10.69
C PHE A 339 6.62 -19.27 -11.12
N GLU A 340 7.29 -19.19 -12.27
CA GLU A 340 8.22 -20.21 -12.73
C GLU A 340 9.36 -20.40 -11.73
N ALA A 341 9.94 -19.32 -11.20
CA ALA A 341 10.98 -19.42 -10.18
C ALA A 341 10.49 -20.14 -8.91
N VAL A 342 9.28 -19.84 -8.46
CA VAL A 342 8.62 -20.52 -7.32
C VAL A 342 8.37 -21.99 -7.61
N TYR A 343 7.81 -22.32 -8.77
CA TYR A 343 7.56 -23.69 -9.17
C TYR A 343 8.84 -24.53 -9.21
N GLN A 344 9.92 -23.98 -9.77
CA GLN A 344 11.24 -24.64 -9.76
C GLN A 344 11.76 -24.85 -8.33
N ALA A 345 11.66 -23.83 -7.47
CA ALA A 345 12.25 -23.86 -6.14
C ALA A 345 11.46 -24.66 -5.10
N PHE A 346 10.12 -24.71 -5.20
CA PHE A 346 9.26 -25.31 -4.18
C PHE A 346 8.60 -26.62 -4.61
N VAL A 347 8.35 -26.80 -5.92
CA VAL A 347 7.63 -27.97 -6.44
C VAL A 347 8.58 -28.96 -7.10
N LEU A 348 9.51 -28.49 -7.92
CA LEU A 348 10.46 -29.36 -8.62
C LEU A 348 11.71 -29.71 -7.79
N ASP A 349 12.12 -28.86 -6.86
CA ASP A 349 13.14 -29.24 -5.85
C ASP A 349 12.53 -30.27 -4.89
N GLU A 350 12.89 -31.54 -5.09
CA GLU A 350 12.40 -32.67 -4.30
C GLU A 350 12.65 -32.48 -2.80
N ARG A 351 13.79 -31.86 -2.44
CA ARG A 351 14.12 -31.59 -1.05
C ARG A 351 13.09 -30.69 -0.38
N VAL A 352 12.60 -29.66 -1.08
CA VAL A 352 11.61 -28.71 -0.56
C VAL A 352 10.22 -29.35 -0.59
N ARG A 353 9.86 -29.98 -1.71
CA ARG A 353 8.59 -30.68 -1.89
C ARG A 353 8.38 -31.74 -0.82
N ASP A 354 9.36 -32.62 -0.62
CA ASP A 354 9.28 -33.75 0.31
C ASP A 354 9.28 -33.24 1.76
N PHE A 355 10.03 -32.17 2.05
CA PHE A 355 9.93 -31.48 3.34
C PHE A 355 8.51 -30.96 3.61
N MET A 356 7.87 -30.30 2.63
CA MET A 356 6.51 -29.81 2.81
C MET A 356 5.52 -30.97 2.97
N ALA A 357 5.68 -32.04 2.18
CA ALA A 357 4.85 -33.24 2.27
C ALA A 357 4.93 -33.89 3.65
N GLU A 358 6.14 -33.97 4.22
CA GLU A 358 6.36 -34.57 5.55
C GLU A 358 5.87 -33.64 6.68
N LYS A 359 6.21 -32.35 6.63
CA LYS A 359 6.03 -31.42 7.77
C LYS A 359 4.69 -30.70 7.78
N ASN A 360 4.11 -30.43 6.61
CA ASN A 360 2.82 -29.76 6.47
C ASN A 360 2.15 -30.11 5.12
N PRO A 361 1.62 -31.32 4.95
CA PRO A 361 1.01 -31.75 3.70
C PRO A 361 -0.21 -30.90 3.29
N ALA A 362 -0.90 -30.28 4.27
CA ALA A 362 -1.98 -29.34 3.99
C ALA A 362 -1.47 -28.08 3.27
N ALA A 363 -0.36 -27.49 3.74
CA ALA A 363 0.26 -26.34 3.08
C ALA A 363 0.80 -26.68 1.68
N LEU A 364 1.35 -27.89 1.48
CA LEU A 364 1.76 -28.34 0.14
C LEU A 364 0.57 -28.42 -0.82
N LYS A 365 -0.55 -28.98 -0.34
CA LYS A 365 -1.79 -29.06 -1.09
C LYS A 365 -2.31 -27.66 -1.45
N GLU A 366 -2.43 -26.77 -0.46
CA GLU A 366 -2.92 -25.39 -0.65
C GLU A 366 -2.03 -24.59 -1.62
N MET A 367 -0.70 -24.66 -1.45
CA MET A 367 0.24 -24.05 -2.39
C MET A 367 0.05 -24.58 -3.82
N SER A 368 -0.16 -25.88 -3.97
CA SER A 368 -0.39 -26.50 -5.28
C SER A 368 -1.72 -26.05 -5.89
N GLU A 369 -2.80 -26.00 -5.10
CA GLU A 369 -4.11 -25.48 -5.51
C GLU A 369 -4.05 -24.00 -5.90
N ARG A 370 -3.24 -23.20 -5.21
CA ARG A 370 -3.04 -21.79 -5.53
C ARG A 370 -2.28 -21.59 -6.84
N LEU A 371 -1.25 -22.40 -7.09
CA LEU A 371 -0.52 -22.39 -8.36
C LEU A 371 -1.38 -22.85 -9.53
N ILE A 372 -2.24 -23.87 -9.34
CA ILE A 372 -3.25 -24.27 -10.32
C ILE A 372 -4.21 -23.11 -10.62
N GLU A 373 -4.70 -22.44 -9.57
CA GLU A 373 -5.59 -21.29 -9.74
C GLU A 373 -4.91 -20.14 -10.50
N ALA A 374 -3.61 -19.91 -10.28
CA ALA A 374 -2.84 -18.94 -11.07
C ALA A 374 -2.85 -19.30 -12.57
N ILE A 375 -2.75 -20.58 -12.91
CA ILE A 375 -2.82 -21.07 -14.30
C ILE A 375 -4.23 -20.90 -14.86
N ASP A 376 -5.24 -21.37 -14.13
CA ASP A 376 -6.65 -21.34 -14.57
C ASP A 376 -7.16 -19.92 -14.80
N ARG A 377 -6.68 -18.95 -13.99
CA ARG A 377 -7.00 -17.52 -14.13
C ARG A 377 -6.10 -16.78 -15.12
N GLY A 378 -5.16 -17.46 -15.77
CA GLY A 378 -4.22 -16.85 -16.73
C GLY A 378 -3.23 -15.87 -16.09
N LEU A 379 -3.04 -15.93 -14.77
CA LEU A 379 -2.02 -15.16 -14.04
C LEU A 379 -0.62 -15.74 -14.22
N TRP A 380 -0.54 -17.04 -14.52
CA TRP A 380 0.70 -17.74 -14.83
C TRP A 380 0.52 -18.65 -16.05
N THR A 381 1.41 -18.51 -17.03
CA THR A 381 1.60 -19.49 -18.10
C THR A 381 2.88 -20.30 -17.83
N PRO A 382 2.78 -21.56 -17.38
CA PRO A 382 3.94 -22.40 -17.12
C PRO A 382 4.73 -22.70 -18.40
N ARG A 383 6.06 -22.83 -18.28
CA ARG A 383 6.89 -23.28 -19.40
C ARG A 383 6.82 -24.78 -19.62
N SER A 384 6.62 -25.54 -18.55
CA SER A 384 6.51 -27.00 -18.62
C SER A 384 5.08 -27.44 -18.94
N ASN A 385 4.93 -28.29 -19.96
CA ASN A 385 3.67 -28.97 -20.24
C ASN A 385 3.26 -29.95 -19.12
N SER A 386 4.18 -30.34 -18.24
CA SER A 386 3.89 -31.20 -17.08
C SER A 386 3.38 -30.43 -15.86
N ALA A 387 3.53 -29.09 -15.81
CA ALA A 387 3.29 -28.33 -14.58
C ALA A 387 1.89 -28.55 -14.00
N MET A 388 0.86 -28.51 -14.86
CA MET A 388 -0.52 -28.77 -14.43
C MET A 388 -0.71 -30.19 -13.88
N PHE A 389 -0.09 -31.18 -14.51
CA PHE A 389 -0.14 -32.57 -14.04
C PHE A 389 0.53 -32.73 -12.67
N ASP A 390 1.74 -32.18 -12.50
CA ASP A 390 2.51 -32.27 -11.27
C ASP A 390 1.79 -31.61 -10.10
N LEU A 391 1.25 -30.40 -10.32
CA LEU A 391 0.48 -29.67 -9.32
C LEU A 391 -0.82 -30.38 -8.96
N THR A 392 -1.55 -30.90 -9.95
CA THR A 392 -2.81 -31.63 -9.71
C THR A 392 -2.57 -32.87 -8.85
N ARG A 393 -1.48 -33.60 -9.10
CA ARG A 393 -1.08 -34.76 -8.30
C ARG A 393 -0.84 -34.38 -6.83
N LEU A 394 -0.12 -33.28 -6.59
CA LEU A 394 0.16 -32.78 -5.24
C LEU A 394 -1.11 -32.26 -4.54
N ALA A 395 -1.98 -31.54 -5.26
CA ALA A 395 -3.27 -31.06 -4.73
C ALA A 395 -4.21 -32.22 -4.31
N GLN A 396 -4.12 -33.37 -4.99
CA GLN A 396 -4.86 -34.58 -4.63
C GLN A 396 -4.23 -35.38 -3.46
N GLY A 397 -3.11 -34.92 -2.89
CA GLY A 397 -2.41 -35.59 -1.80
C GLY A 397 -1.60 -36.82 -2.23
N ARG A 398 -1.31 -36.98 -3.53
CA ARG A 398 -0.51 -38.09 -4.05
C ARG A 398 0.96 -37.67 -4.14
N ALA A 399 1.66 -37.54 -3.02
CA ALA A 399 3.07 -37.13 -3.02
C ALA A 399 4.03 -38.21 -3.57
N ASP A 400 3.63 -39.49 -3.55
CA ASP A 400 4.48 -40.62 -3.95
C ASP A 400 4.28 -41.07 -5.41
N ALA A 401 5.37 -41.07 -6.18
CA ALA A 401 5.68 -41.99 -7.28
C ALA A 401 7.19 -42.05 -7.48
#